data_AF-A0A812H9E9-F1
#
_entry.id   AF-A0A812H9E9-F1
#
_cell.length_a   1.000
_cell.length_b   1.000
_cell.length_c   1.000
_cell.angle_alpha   90.00
_cell.angle_beta   90.00
_cell.angle_gamma   90.00
#
_symmetry.space_group_name_H-M   'P 1'
#
loop_
_entity.id
_entity.type
_entity.pdbx_description
1 polymer ?
#
loop_
_entity_poly.entity_id
_entity_poly.type
_entity_poly.pdbx_seq_one_letter_code
_entity_poly.pdbx_strand_id
1 'polypeptide(L)'
;MCILVAALGCHPSLPFICAHNRDEQRDRPSRDDGLEEDSQLLCGRDVKAGGTVLGVHAVGGGFAALTNCRTTVKWPEDERTSRGLLVEFLAANGTAQAEEFIRSRKIDPFHAIAGHIFCDSPEISYFWSAPAEGVQGQDAEGWSSGRKILDRGVFVVSNENPLGETWPKCAWLRREVQAFLDQLPGSRWTIAGVSHVPLKSRGLNVGLPNRS
;
A
#
# COMPACT_ATOMS: atom_id res chain seq x y z
N MET A 1 -16.34 6.62 -0.11
CA MET A 1 -15.42 6.80 1.04
C MET A 1 -14.58 5.54 1.20
N CYS A 2 -13.29 5.65 0.91
CA CYS A 2 -12.37 4.51 0.96
C CYS A 2 -11.82 4.32 2.37
N ILE A 3 -11.51 3.09 2.75
CA ILE A 3 -10.81 2.77 3.99
C ILE A 3 -9.88 1.59 3.80
N LEU A 4 -8.72 1.66 4.43
CA LEU A 4 -7.69 0.66 4.42
C LEU A 4 -7.32 0.27 5.85
N VAL A 5 -7.18 -1.02 6.08
CA VAL A 5 -6.56 -1.58 7.30
C VAL A 5 -5.40 -2.48 6.92
N ALA A 6 -4.30 -2.34 7.65
CA ALA A 6 -3.13 -3.21 7.60
C ALA A 6 -2.82 -3.71 9.01
N ALA A 7 -2.75 -5.02 9.19
CA ALA A 7 -2.27 -5.64 10.42
C ALA A 7 -0.90 -6.27 10.17
N LEU A 8 0.13 -5.73 10.83
CA LEU A 8 1.52 -6.16 10.65
C LEU A 8 2.01 -6.91 11.87
N GLY A 9 2.42 -8.15 11.68
CA GLY A 9 3.03 -8.94 12.74
C GLY A 9 2.13 -9.21 13.94
N CYS A 10 0.81 -9.18 13.75
CA CYS A 10 -0.21 -9.40 14.78
C CYS A 10 -0.52 -10.90 14.99
N HIS A 11 -0.10 -11.77 14.06
CA HIS A 11 -0.36 -13.20 14.14
C HIS A 11 0.85 -14.01 13.58
N PRO A 12 1.24 -15.15 14.20
CA PRO A 12 2.45 -15.89 13.82
C PRO A 12 2.39 -16.57 12.44
N SER A 13 1.21 -16.76 11.86
CA SER A 13 1.01 -17.32 10.51
C SER A 13 0.51 -16.33 9.47
N LEU A 14 0.13 -15.13 9.88
CA LEU A 14 -0.34 -14.07 9.00
C LEU A 14 0.56 -12.86 9.24
N PRO A 15 1.79 -12.85 8.68
CA PRO A 15 2.77 -11.81 8.95
C PRO A 15 2.28 -10.44 8.49
N PHE A 16 1.39 -10.41 7.50
CA PHE A 16 0.70 -9.23 7.00
C PHE A 16 -0.73 -9.57 6.59
N ILE A 17 -1.67 -8.72 6.97
CA ILE A 17 -3.06 -8.75 6.52
C ILE A 17 -3.41 -7.36 6.03
N CYS A 18 -4.03 -7.26 4.85
CA CYS A 18 -4.59 -6.02 4.34
C CYS A 18 -6.04 -6.25 3.93
N ALA A 19 -6.91 -5.33 4.32
CA ALA A 19 -8.24 -5.21 3.74
C ALA A 19 -8.44 -3.77 3.28
N HIS A 20 -8.95 -3.62 2.06
CA HIS A 20 -9.12 -2.32 1.43
C HIS A 20 -10.52 -2.25 0.82
N ASN A 21 -11.26 -1.20 1.19
CA ASN A 21 -12.54 -0.87 0.59
C ASN A 21 -12.35 0.43 -0.22
N ARG A 22 -12.70 0.36 -1.50
CA ARG A 22 -12.86 1.53 -2.37
C ARG A 22 -14.34 1.78 -2.64
N ASP A 23 -14.80 2.96 -2.30
CA ASP A 23 -16.17 3.39 -2.54
C ASP A 23 -16.16 4.64 -3.44
N GLU A 24 -16.77 4.48 -4.61
CA GLU A 24 -16.76 5.38 -5.78
C GLU A 24 -18.17 5.50 -6.38
N GLN A 25 -18.31 6.39 -7.36
CA GLN A 25 -19.55 6.52 -8.12
C GLN A 25 -19.94 5.18 -8.77
N ARG A 26 -21.22 4.81 -8.67
CA ARG A 26 -21.73 3.51 -9.15
C ARG A 26 -21.51 3.28 -10.64
N ASP A 27 -21.49 4.35 -11.42
CA ASP A 27 -21.27 4.37 -12.86
C ASP A 27 -19.79 4.51 -13.24
N ARG A 28 -18.86 4.52 -12.27
CA ARG A 28 -17.43 4.58 -12.54
C ARG A 28 -16.97 3.22 -13.10
N PRO A 29 -16.45 3.16 -14.34
CA PRO A 29 -16.04 1.90 -14.93
C PRO A 29 -14.75 1.38 -14.28
N SER A 30 -14.74 0.08 -13.96
CA SER A 30 -13.57 -0.67 -13.49
C SER A 30 -13.49 -2.03 -14.18
N ARG A 31 -12.28 -2.57 -14.30
CA ARG A 31 -12.04 -3.96 -14.72
C ARG A 31 -11.80 -4.83 -13.49
N ASP A 32 -12.31 -6.06 -13.55
CA ASP A 32 -12.10 -7.07 -12.52
C ASP A 32 -10.62 -7.33 -12.24
N ASP A 33 -10.34 -7.84 -11.04
CA ASP A 33 -9.00 -8.23 -10.63
C ASP A 33 -8.47 -9.36 -11.51
N GLY A 34 -7.26 -9.19 -12.04
CA GLY A 34 -6.62 -10.18 -12.89
C GLY A 34 -5.10 -10.05 -12.85
N LEU A 35 -4.42 -11.12 -13.26
CA LEU A 35 -2.97 -11.09 -13.49
C LEU A 35 -2.70 -10.44 -14.84
N GLU A 36 -1.87 -9.41 -14.86
CA GLU A 36 -1.38 -8.80 -16.09
C GLU A 36 -0.04 -9.40 -16.49
N GLU A 37 0.05 -9.89 -17.72
CA GLU A 37 1.25 -10.58 -18.21
C GLU A 37 2.46 -9.64 -18.32
N ASP A 38 2.28 -8.41 -18.79
CA ASP A 38 3.40 -7.49 -19.02
C ASP A 38 4.00 -6.94 -17.71
N SER A 39 3.13 -6.58 -16.75
CA SER A 39 3.53 -5.93 -15.50
C SER A 39 3.71 -6.92 -14.35
N GLN A 40 3.23 -8.16 -14.50
CA GLN A 40 3.12 -9.17 -13.44
C GLN A 40 2.31 -8.70 -12.23
N LEU A 41 1.47 -7.66 -12.37
CA LEU A 41 0.59 -7.19 -11.31
C LEU A 41 -0.70 -8.00 -11.29
N LEU A 42 -1.04 -8.53 -10.12
CA LEU A 42 -2.37 -8.98 -9.78
C LEU A 42 -3.13 -7.79 -9.20
N CYS A 43 -4.05 -7.22 -9.99
CA CYS A 43 -4.78 -6.02 -9.62
C CYS A 43 -6.05 -5.82 -10.46
N GLY A 44 -7.01 -5.06 -9.92
CA GLY A 44 -8.11 -4.47 -10.68
C GLY A 44 -7.69 -3.14 -11.31
N ARG A 45 -8.41 -2.67 -12.34
CA ARG A 45 -8.07 -1.42 -13.04
C ARG A 45 -9.18 -0.39 -12.98
N ASP A 46 -8.80 0.86 -12.75
CA ASP A 46 -9.69 2.01 -12.93
C ASP A 46 -9.69 2.43 -14.40
N VAL A 47 -10.79 2.21 -15.11
CA VAL A 47 -10.86 2.49 -16.55
C VAL A 47 -10.94 3.98 -16.83
N LYS A 48 -11.49 4.78 -15.91
CA LYS A 48 -11.69 6.22 -16.10
C LYS A 48 -10.40 7.02 -15.88
N ALA A 49 -9.68 6.76 -14.80
CA ALA A 49 -8.44 7.48 -14.49
C ALA A 49 -7.17 6.74 -14.95
N GLY A 50 -7.28 5.46 -15.33
CA GLY A 50 -6.13 4.57 -15.38
C GLY A 50 -5.59 4.30 -13.97
N GLY A 51 -4.72 3.31 -13.85
CA GLY A 51 -4.16 2.97 -12.54
C GLY A 51 -4.77 1.73 -11.88
N THR A 52 -4.23 1.37 -10.72
CA THR A 52 -4.88 0.48 -9.74
C THR A 52 -4.89 1.08 -8.34
N VAL A 53 -5.81 0.66 -7.48
CA VAL A 53 -5.88 1.11 -6.07
C VAL A 53 -5.30 0.11 -5.08
N LEU A 54 -5.05 -1.12 -5.55
CA LEU A 54 -4.48 -2.22 -4.79
C LEU A 54 -3.83 -3.17 -5.79
N GLY A 55 -2.55 -3.47 -5.60
CA GLY A 55 -1.82 -4.37 -6.47
C GLY A 55 -0.76 -5.17 -5.73
N VAL A 56 -0.58 -6.41 -6.19
CA VAL A 56 0.50 -7.30 -5.77
C VAL A 56 1.27 -7.75 -7.00
N HIS A 57 2.58 -7.55 -7.02
CA HIS A 57 3.45 -8.11 -8.04
C HIS A 57 3.60 -9.62 -7.79
N ALA A 58 3.07 -10.43 -8.70
CA ALA A 58 2.83 -11.86 -8.53
C ALA A 58 4.10 -12.70 -8.30
N VAL A 59 5.25 -12.26 -8.83
CA VAL A 59 6.54 -12.96 -8.67
C VAL A 59 7.37 -12.35 -7.55
N GLY A 60 7.65 -11.05 -7.66
CA GLY A 60 8.49 -10.30 -6.73
C GLY A 60 7.84 -9.89 -5.42
N GLY A 61 6.57 -10.22 -5.13
CA GLY A 61 5.95 -9.99 -3.82
C GLY A 61 5.80 -8.53 -3.39
N GLY A 62 6.04 -7.57 -4.29
CA GLY A 62 5.81 -6.16 -4.04
C GLY A 62 4.31 -5.88 -3.93
N PHE A 63 3.90 -5.13 -2.92
CA PHE A 63 2.51 -4.80 -2.62
C PHE A 63 2.38 -3.30 -2.51
N ALA A 64 1.26 -2.77 -3.00
CA ALA A 64 0.85 -1.40 -2.73
C ALA A 64 -0.67 -1.27 -2.69
N ALA A 65 -1.15 -0.34 -1.87
CA ALA A 65 -2.56 0.00 -1.77
C ALA A 65 -2.73 1.49 -1.43
N LEU A 66 -3.86 2.07 -1.82
CA LEU A 66 -4.10 3.50 -1.85
C LEU A 66 -5.51 3.84 -1.37
N THR A 67 -5.64 4.84 -0.50
CA THR A 67 -6.90 5.58 -0.27
C THR A 67 -6.74 7.04 -0.67
N ASN A 68 -7.83 7.66 -1.16
CA ASN A 68 -7.84 9.09 -1.48
C ASN A 68 -7.74 9.92 -0.17
N CYS A 69 -7.16 11.11 -0.17
CA CYS A 69 -7.35 12.07 0.92
C CYS A 69 -8.48 13.06 0.55
N ARG A 70 -9.39 13.36 1.48
CA ARG A 70 -10.53 14.27 1.26
C ARG A 70 -10.03 15.71 1.28
N THR A 71 -10.25 16.42 0.19
CA THR A 71 -9.87 17.83 0.06
C THR A 71 -10.63 18.50 -1.09
N THR A 72 -10.73 19.82 -1.04
CA THR A 72 -11.17 20.68 -2.15
C THR A 72 -9.99 21.13 -3.02
N VAL A 73 -8.75 21.02 -2.54
CA VAL A 73 -7.54 21.37 -3.26
C VAL A 73 -7.13 20.20 -4.15
N LYS A 74 -7.15 20.41 -5.47
CA LYS A 74 -6.78 19.41 -6.48
C LYS A 74 -6.01 20.07 -7.60
N TRP A 75 -5.18 19.27 -8.26
CA TRP A 75 -4.53 19.69 -9.50
C TRP A 75 -5.57 19.85 -10.63
N PRO A 76 -5.30 20.69 -11.65
CA PRO A 76 -6.10 20.74 -12.87
C PRO A 76 -6.28 19.35 -13.48
N GLU A 77 -7.48 19.04 -13.97
CA GLU A 77 -7.83 17.68 -14.40
C GLU A 77 -6.95 17.17 -15.55
N ASP A 78 -6.57 18.07 -16.47
CA ASP A 78 -5.72 17.83 -17.63
C ASP A 78 -4.22 17.67 -17.30
N GLU A 79 -3.79 18.14 -16.12
CA GLU A 79 -2.41 18.04 -15.68
C GLU A 79 -2.18 16.93 -14.63
N ARG A 80 -3.27 16.40 -14.07
CA ARG A 80 -3.23 15.50 -12.93
C ARG A 80 -2.81 14.09 -13.34
N THR A 81 -1.80 13.57 -12.65
CA THR A 81 -1.46 12.14 -12.71
C THR A 81 -2.44 11.32 -11.86
N SER A 82 -2.91 10.19 -12.39
CA SER A 82 -3.68 9.22 -11.60
C SER A 82 -2.88 8.70 -10.41
N ARG A 83 -3.48 8.76 -9.21
CA ARG A 83 -2.93 8.11 -8.00
C ARG A 83 -2.71 6.61 -8.19
N GLY A 84 -3.47 5.96 -9.07
CA GLY A 84 -3.30 4.53 -9.27
C GLY A 84 -1.99 4.15 -9.96
N LEU A 85 -1.34 5.08 -10.66
CA LEU A 85 0.01 4.86 -11.20
C LEU A 85 1.07 4.82 -10.10
N LEU A 86 0.84 5.49 -8.97
CA LEU A 86 1.71 5.37 -7.79
C LEU A 86 1.66 3.94 -7.23
N VAL A 87 0.47 3.33 -7.18
CA VAL A 87 0.30 1.96 -6.69
C VAL A 87 1.06 0.97 -7.58
N GLU A 88 0.91 1.08 -8.89
CA GLU A 88 1.63 0.23 -9.85
C GLU A 88 3.14 0.39 -9.71
N PHE A 89 3.61 1.63 -9.63
CA PHE A 89 5.02 1.92 -9.44
C PHE A 89 5.55 1.29 -8.16
N LEU A 90 4.87 1.49 -7.02
CA LEU A 90 5.30 0.96 -5.73
C LEU A 90 5.27 -0.57 -5.67
N ALA A 91 4.24 -1.20 -6.24
CA ALA A 91 4.13 -2.65 -6.28
C ALA A 91 5.20 -3.29 -7.17
N ALA A 92 5.54 -2.66 -8.30
CA ALA A 92 6.54 -3.18 -9.24
C ALA A 92 8.00 -2.85 -8.85
N ASN A 93 8.25 -1.67 -8.29
CA ASN A 93 9.61 -1.14 -8.08
C ASN A 93 10.00 -1.01 -6.60
N GLY A 94 9.07 -1.27 -5.68
CA GLY A 94 9.28 -1.07 -4.25
C GLY A 94 9.28 0.41 -3.84
N THR A 95 9.82 0.69 -2.65
CA THR A 95 9.67 1.99 -1.98
C THR A 95 10.87 2.94 -2.14
N ALA A 96 11.99 2.46 -2.70
CA ALA A 96 13.26 3.19 -2.72
C ALA A 96 13.17 4.54 -3.48
N GLN A 97 12.38 4.58 -4.55
CA GLN A 97 12.22 5.76 -5.43
C GLN A 97 10.83 6.40 -5.27
N ALA A 98 10.09 6.05 -4.22
CA ALA A 98 8.71 6.51 -4.01
C ALA A 98 8.62 8.04 -3.90
N GLU A 99 9.48 8.66 -3.09
CA GLU A 99 9.45 10.10 -2.84
C GLU A 99 9.76 10.90 -4.12
N GLU A 100 10.71 10.42 -4.93
CA GLU A 100 11.01 11.03 -6.23
C GLU A 100 9.84 10.88 -7.20
N PHE A 101 9.22 9.70 -7.26
CA PHE A 101 8.04 9.45 -8.09
C PHE A 101 6.89 10.40 -7.72
N ILE A 102 6.65 10.61 -6.42
CA ILE A 102 5.60 11.47 -5.89
C ILE A 102 5.89 12.93 -6.21
N ARG A 103 7.12 13.40 -5.96
CA ARG A 103 7.52 14.80 -6.12
C ARG A 103 7.58 15.24 -7.59
N SER A 104 7.90 14.33 -8.50
CA SER A 104 8.00 14.61 -9.94
C SER A 104 6.65 14.66 -10.67
N ARG A 105 5.52 14.48 -9.97
CA ARG A 105 4.19 14.37 -10.59
C ARG A 105 3.12 15.16 -9.85
N LYS A 106 2.11 15.61 -10.60
CA LYS A 106 0.91 16.28 -10.07
C LYS A 106 -0.11 15.24 -9.60
N ILE A 107 0.17 14.59 -8.47
CA ILE A 107 -0.70 13.57 -7.87
C ILE A 107 -1.61 14.25 -6.84
N ASP A 108 -2.92 14.07 -6.98
CA ASP A 108 -3.90 14.55 -5.99
C ASP A 108 -3.67 13.90 -4.62
N PRO A 109 -4.14 14.53 -3.52
CA PRO A 109 -3.89 14.02 -2.17
C PRO A 109 -4.29 12.57 -1.94
N PHE A 110 -3.47 11.86 -1.18
CA PHE A 110 -3.56 10.42 -1.03
C PHE A 110 -2.93 9.93 0.28
N HIS A 111 -3.31 8.70 0.62
CA HIS A 111 -2.62 7.80 1.53
C HIS A 111 -2.24 6.55 0.75
N ALA A 112 -1.04 6.05 0.92
CA ALA A 112 -0.63 4.79 0.31
C ALA A 112 0.18 3.97 1.31
N ILE A 113 0.04 2.65 1.27
CA ILE A 113 0.94 1.72 1.94
C ILE A 113 1.60 0.84 0.90
N ALA A 114 2.88 0.54 1.07
CA ALA A 114 3.61 -0.34 0.16
C ALA A 114 4.78 -1.04 0.85
N GLY A 115 5.16 -2.21 0.33
CA GLY A 115 6.27 -3.00 0.85
C GLY A 115 6.37 -4.36 0.16
N HIS A 116 7.24 -5.22 0.67
CA HIS A 116 7.40 -6.58 0.15
C HIS A 116 6.74 -7.58 1.11
N ILE A 117 5.82 -8.40 0.60
CA ILE A 117 4.99 -9.29 1.42
C ILE A 117 5.33 -10.78 1.25
N PHE A 118 6.18 -11.15 0.30
CA PHE A 118 6.69 -12.52 0.17
C PHE A 118 7.90 -12.76 1.08
N CYS A 119 7.74 -12.47 2.36
CA CYS A 119 8.75 -12.70 3.38
C CYS A 119 8.10 -12.90 4.76
N ASP A 120 8.87 -13.46 5.70
CA ASP A 120 8.38 -13.76 7.05
C ASP A 120 8.22 -12.49 7.93
N SER A 121 8.84 -11.39 7.52
CA SER A 121 8.80 -10.11 8.26
C SER A 121 8.69 -8.95 7.28
N PRO A 122 7.48 -8.68 6.75
CA PRO A 122 7.23 -7.56 5.86
C PRO A 122 7.56 -6.22 6.52
N GLU A 123 8.22 -5.35 5.77
CA GLU A 123 8.35 -3.93 6.13
C GLU A 123 7.41 -3.14 5.23
N ILE A 124 6.43 -2.47 5.83
CA ILE A 124 5.42 -1.70 5.10
C ILE A 124 5.65 -0.22 5.37
N SER A 125 5.88 0.55 4.32
CA SER A 125 5.94 2.01 4.37
C SER A 125 4.57 2.61 4.10
N TYR A 126 4.17 3.56 4.93
CA TYR A 126 3.06 4.47 4.72
C TYR A 126 3.57 5.78 4.09
N PHE A 127 2.90 6.22 3.03
CA PHE A 127 3.14 7.46 2.32
C PHE A 127 1.88 8.30 2.36
N TRP A 128 2.04 9.61 2.45
CA TRP A 128 0.94 10.55 2.28
C TRP A 128 1.37 11.78 1.50
N SER A 129 0.39 12.42 0.91
CA SER A 129 0.48 13.78 0.40
C SER A 129 -0.87 14.45 0.60
N ALA A 130 -0.89 15.59 1.28
CA ALA A 130 -2.09 16.37 1.54
C ALA A 130 -1.75 17.86 1.70
N PRO A 131 -2.66 18.78 1.33
CA PRO A 131 -2.48 20.19 1.64
C PRO A 131 -2.43 20.40 3.16
N ALA A 132 -1.57 21.32 3.60
CA ALA A 132 -1.59 21.84 4.95
C ALA A 132 -2.92 22.55 5.24
N GLU A 133 -3.25 22.67 6.53
CA GLU A 133 -4.48 23.31 6.96
C GLU A 133 -4.52 24.78 6.50
N GLY A 134 -5.68 25.23 6.00
CA GLY A 134 -5.86 26.60 5.54
C GLY A 134 -5.31 26.91 4.14
N VAL A 135 -4.61 25.99 3.49
CA VAL A 135 -4.15 26.18 2.10
C VAL A 135 -5.35 26.19 1.16
N GLN A 136 -5.53 27.32 0.47
CA GLN A 136 -6.49 27.50 -0.61
C GLN A 136 -5.72 27.75 -1.91
N GLY A 137 -6.04 27.02 -2.97
CA GLY A 137 -5.38 27.17 -4.27
C GLY A 137 -4.46 26.01 -4.64
N GLN A 138 -3.75 26.16 -5.76
CA GLN A 138 -3.01 25.09 -6.43
C GLN A 138 -1.50 25.12 -6.15
N ASP A 139 -1.04 25.99 -5.25
CA ASP A 139 0.39 26.13 -4.96
C ASP A 139 0.92 24.93 -4.15
N ALA A 140 1.94 24.28 -4.72
CA ALA A 140 2.62 23.12 -4.13
C ALA A 140 3.31 23.43 -2.80
N GLU A 141 3.65 24.69 -2.54
CA GLU A 141 4.37 25.12 -1.32
C GLU A 141 3.57 24.88 -0.04
N GLY A 142 2.25 24.72 -0.15
CA GLY A 142 1.36 24.38 0.97
C GLY A 142 1.17 22.89 1.21
N TRP A 143 1.80 21.99 0.45
CA TRP A 143 1.55 20.55 0.57
C TRP A 143 2.49 19.89 1.59
N SER A 144 1.93 19.09 2.48
CA SER A 144 2.67 18.18 3.35
C SER A 144 2.67 16.78 2.74
N SER A 145 3.86 16.27 2.47
CA SER A 145 4.06 14.87 2.08
C SER A 145 5.09 14.23 2.98
N GLY A 146 5.00 12.91 3.15
CA GLY A 146 6.00 12.19 3.91
C GLY A 146 5.89 10.69 3.80
N ARG A 147 6.83 10.03 4.47
CA ARG A 147 6.94 8.59 4.58
C ARG A 147 7.13 8.21 6.05
N LYS A 148 6.48 7.14 6.47
CA LYS A 148 6.70 6.49 7.76
C LYS A 148 6.76 4.98 7.55
N ILE A 149 7.73 4.27 8.13
CA ILE A 149 7.65 2.82 8.25
C ILE A 149 6.61 2.47 9.32
N LEU A 150 5.66 1.60 8.98
CA LEU A 150 4.61 1.21 9.91
C LEU A 150 5.18 0.34 11.03
N ASP A 151 4.79 0.68 12.26
CA ASP A 151 5.05 -0.15 13.42
C ASP A 151 4.24 -1.45 13.34
N ARG A 152 4.65 -2.48 14.09
CA ARG A 152 3.84 -3.68 14.27
C ARG A 152 2.51 -3.32 14.96
N GLY A 153 1.43 -3.98 14.56
CA GLY A 153 0.09 -3.69 15.06
C GLY A 153 -0.91 -3.42 13.92
N VAL A 154 -2.06 -2.85 14.30
CA VAL A 154 -3.15 -2.53 13.36
C VAL A 154 -3.11 -1.05 12.98
N PHE A 155 -2.73 -0.80 11.73
CA PHE A 155 -2.79 0.49 11.07
C PHE A 155 -4.10 0.64 10.30
N VAL A 156 -4.75 1.80 10.41
CA VAL A 156 -6.00 2.10 9.70
C VAL A 156 -5.94 3.53 9.21
N VAL A 157 -6.32 3.74 7.94
CA VAL A 157 -6.44 5.05 7.31
C VAL A 157 -7.64 5.07 6.36
N SER A 158 -8.39 6.16 6.32
CA SER A 158 -9.48 6.40 5.38
C SER A 158 -9.16 7.61 4.50
N ASN A 159 -10.08 8.57 4.39
CA ASN A 159 -9.92 9.79 3.59
C ASN A 159 -9.58 11.03 4.43
N GLU A 160 -9.26 10.86 5.70
CA GLU A 160 -8.88 11.94 6.63
C GLU A 160 -7.66 12.75 6.16
N ASN A 161 -7.51 13.99 6.62
CA ASN A 161 -6.24 14.68 6.49
C ASN A 161 -5.21 14.04 7.45
N PRO A 162 -4.03 13.62 6.97
CA PRO A 162 -3.02 12.97 7.82
C PRO A 162 -2.48 13.85 8.97
N LEU A 163 -2.72 15.17 8.94
CA LEU A 163 -2.20 16.12 9.91
C LEU A 163 -3.13 16.46 11.09
N GLY A 164 -4.38 15.99 11.12
CA GLY A 164 -5.30 16.50 12.15
C GLY A 164 -6.56 15.70 12.44
N GLU A 165 -6.93 14.71 11.64
CA GLU A 165 -8.22 14.04 11.81
C GLU A 165 -8.07 12.53 12.03
N THR A 166 -8.53 12.05 13.18
CA THR A 166 -8.81 10.61 13.36
C THR A 166 -10.31 10.39 13.23
N TRP A 167 -10.73 9.70 12.18
CA TRP A 167 -12.15 9.47 11.94
C TRP A 167 -12.70 8.36 12.85
N PRO A 168 -13.92 8.50 13.42
CA PRO A 168 -14.50 7.49 14.32
C PRO A 168 -14.53 6.07 13.73
N LYS A 169 -14.76 5.95 12.41
CA LYS A 169 -14.77 4.67 11.71
C LYS A 169 -13.38 4.00 11.66
N CYS A 170 -12.30 4.79 11.61
CA CYS A 170 -10.94 4.28 11.61
C CYS A 170 -10.59 3.75 13.00
N ALA A 171 -11.03 4.46 14.04
CA ALA A 171 -10.90 4.00 15.42
C ALA A 171 -11.71 2.71 15.68
N TRP A 172 -12.96 2.67 15.20
CA TRP A 172 -13.81 1.49 15.26
C TRP A 172 -13.16 0.30 14.54
N LEU A 173 -12.78 0.45 13.27
CA LEU A 173 -12.21 -0.64 12.47
C LEU A 173 -10.91 -1.17 13.08
N ARG A 174 -10.05 -0.29 13.60
CA ARG A 174 -8.82 -0.68 14.30
C ARG A 174 -9.13 -1.60 15.48
N ARG A 175 -10.10 -1.21 16.31
CA ARG A 175 -10.51 -2.00 17.48
C ARG A 175 -11.11 -3.34 17.07
N GLU A 176 -12.01 -3.37 16.09
CA GLU A 176 -12.66 -4.61 15.67
C GLU A 176 -11.67 -5.58 15.02
N VAL A 177 -10.74 -5.09 14.21
CA VAL A 177 -9.68 -5.92 13.62
C VAL A 177 -8.75 -6.45 14.69
N GLN A 178 -8.36 -5.63 15.67
CA GLN A 178 -7.56 -6.12 16.80
C GLN A 178 -8.30 -7.20 17.59
N ALA A 179 -9.57 -6.98 17.93
CA ALA A 179 -10.38 -7.94 18.66
C ALA A 179 -10.59 -9.25 17.88
N PHE A 180 -10.71 -9.18 16.56
CA PHE A 180 -10.75 -10.36 15.69
C PHE A 180 -9.42 -11.13 15.71
N LEU A 181 -8.29 -10.43 15.62
CA LEU A 181 -6.96 -11.04 15.63
C LEU A 181 -6.65 -11.71 16.97
N ASP A 182 -7.07 -11.11 18.09
CA ASP A 182 -6.89 -11.65 19.44
C ASP A 182 -7.68 -12.96 19.66
N GLN A 183 -8.71 -13.22 18.85
CA GLN A 183 -9.51 -14.45 18.87
C GLN A 183 -8.91 -15.56 18.01
N LEU A 184 -7.94 -15.27 17.13
CA LEU A 184 -7.32 -16.28 16.29
C LEU A 184 -6.42 -17.20 17.13
N PRO A 185 -6.36 -18.51 16.83
CA PRO A 185 -5.46 -19.42 17.52
C PRO A 185 -4.01 -18.98 17.35
N GLY A 186 -3.31 -18.72 18.46
CA GLY A 186 -1.90 -18.27 18.45
C GLY A 186 -0.88 -19.33 18.01
N SER A 187 -1.32 -20.53 17.63
CA SER A 187 -0.44 -21.54 17.03
C SER A 187 -0.16 -21.19 15.57
N ARG A 188 1.03 -21.56 15.07
CA ARG A 188 1.27 -21.49 13.64
C ARG A 188 0.29 -22.41 12.91
N TRP A 189 -0.49 -21.85 12.01
CA TRP A 189 -1.36 -22.57 11.12
C TRP A 189 -0.52 -23.43 10.19
N THR A 190 -0.80 -24.72 10.18
CA THR A 190 -0.25 -25.65 9.22
C THR A 190 -1.15 -25.63 7.98
N ILE A 191 -0.67 -25.08 6.88
CA ILE A 191 -1.37 -25.23 5.60
C ILE A 191 -1.14 -26.68 5.15
N ALA A 192 -2.20 -27.50 5.20
CA ALA A 192 -2.12 -28.88 4.72
C ALA A 192 -1.67 -28.88 3.25
N GLY A 193 -0.55 -29.54 2.96
CA GLY A 193 -0.01 -29.68 1.59
C GLY A 193 1.08 -28.68 1.20
N VAL A 194 1.41 -27.68 2.03
CA VAL A 194 2.59 -26.82 1.82
C VAL A 194 3.67 -27.23 2.80
N SER A 195 4.61 -28.07 2.37
CA SER A 195 5.84 -28.30 3.13
C SER A 195 6.61 -26.98 3.22
N HIS A 196 6.75 -26.42 4.42
CA HIS A 196 7.71 -25.34 4.67
C HIS A 196 9.09 -25.84 4.25
N VAL A 197 9.56 -25.44 3.07
CA VAL A 197 10.96 -25.58 2.70
C VAL A 197 11.68 -24.48 3.49
N PRO A 198 12.52 -24.82 4.49
CA PRO A 198 13.31 -23.81 5.16
C PRO A 198 14.21 -23.16 4.11
N LEU A 199 14.22 -21.84 4.04
CA LEU A 199 15.24 -21.10 3.30
C LEU A 199 16.59 -21.48 3.90
N LYS A 200 17.26 -22.50 3.34
CA LYS A 200 18.66 -22.77 3.63
C LYS A 200 19.41 -21.49 3.27
N SER A 201 20.03 -20.88 4.26
CA SER A 201 21.03 -19.83 4.08
C SER A 201 22.07 -20.33 3.07
N ARG A 202 21.90 -19.95 1.79
CA ARG A 202 22.94 -20.16 0.79
C ARG A 202 24.05 -19.20 1.15
N GLY A 203 25.04 -19.70 1.89
CA GLY A 203 26.36 -19.11 1.91
C GLY A 203 26.85 -19.03 0.47
N LEU A 204 26.89 -17.83 -0.08
CA LEU A 204 27.57 -17.52 -1.33
C LEU A 204 29.07 -17.74 -1.09
N ASN A 205 29.52 -18.96 -1.33
CA ASN A 205 30.95 -19.25 -1.43
C ASN A 205 31.38 -18.89 -2.84
N VAL A 206 31.70 -17.60 -3.05
CA VAL A 206 32.28 -17.12 -4.30
C VAL A 206 33.75 -17.54 -4.29
N GLY A 207 34.03 -18.74 -4.80
CA GLY A 207 35.38 -19.17 -5.12
C GLY A 207 35.93 -18.30 -6.25
N LEU A 208 36.89 -17.44 -5.93
CA LEU A 208 37.73 -16.76 -6.92
C LEU A 208 38.67 -17.80 -7.56
N PRO A 209 38.75 -17.90 -8.90
CA PRO A 209 39.72 -18.78 -9.54
C PRO A 209 41.13 -18.22 -9.38
N ASN A 210 42.04 -19.07 -8.89
CA ASN A 210 43.47 -18.83 -8.87
C ASN A 210 43.98 -18.49 -10.29
N ARG A 211 44.66 -17.35 -10.41
CA ARG A 211 45.50 -17.04 -11.56
C ARG A 211 46.90 -17.61 -11.28
N SER A 212 47.32 -18.57 -12.08
CA SER A 212 48.73 -18.87 -12.37
C SER A 212 49.10 -18.21 -13.69
#